data_AF-A0A526YXK9-F1
#
_entry.id   AF-A0A526YXK9-F1
#
_cell.length_a   1.000
_cell.length_b   1.000
_cell.length_c   1.000
_cell.angle_alpha   90.00
_cell.angle_beta   90.00
_cell.angle_gamma   90.00
#
_symmetry.space_group_name_H-M   'P 1'
#
loop_
_entity.id
_entity.type
_entity.pdbx_description
1 polymer ?
#
loop_
_entity_poly.entity_id
_entity_poly.type
_entity_poly.pdbx_seq_one_letter_code
_entity_poly.pdbx_strand_id
1 'polypeptide(L)'
;MVRKDRRPNVLLITCDQWRGDCLSAAGHKVVRTPNADALAAEGVLFRQHFGGAAPCSPARACLYTGLYQMNNRVCRNGTPLDARHGNIALSARSLGYDPTLFGYTDVSPDPRTLAPGDPRLRSYEGVLPGFTVRQLLPEHQKPWLSWLEARGIDSSAGFPGIHRPADEIVAATTDGAVT
;
A
#
# COMPACT_ATOMS: atom_id res chain seq x y z
N MET A 1 12.52 -31.19 -0.36
CA MET A 1 13.74 -30.96 0.46
C MET A 1 13.94 -29.45 0.60
N VAL A 2 13.65 -28.87 1.77
CA VAL A 2 13.96 -27.46 2.05
C VAL A 2 15.41 -27.40 2.53
N ARG A 3 16.28 -26.64 1.85
CA ARG A 3 17.67 -26.43 2.29
C ARG A 3 17.66 -25.68 3.62
N LYS A 4 18.05 -26.37 4.69
CA LYS A 4 18.03 -25.92 6.09
C LYS A 4 19.02 -24.78 6.40
N ASP A 5 19.94 -24.50 5.47
CA ASP A 5 21.12 -23.66 5.74
C ASP A 5 21.11 -22.29 5.03
N ARG A 6 20.00 -21.91 4.38
CA ARG A 6 19.89 -20.59 3.73
C ARG A 6 18.77 -19.78 4.38
N ARG A 7 19.12 -18.63 4.97
CA ARG A 7 18.15 -17.64 5.45
C ARG A 7 17.12 -17.36 4.33
N PRO A 8 15.80 -17.55 4.57
CA PRO A 8 14.80 -17.37 3.55
C PRO A 8 14.62 -15.89 3.21
N ASN A 9 14.34 -15.58 1.96
CA ASN A 9 13.83 -14.25 1.60
C ASN A 9 12.34 -14.19 2.00
N VAL A 10 11.90 -13.03 2.48
CA VAL A 10 10.50 -12.80 2.87
C VAL A 10 9.93 -11.73 1.96
N LEU A 11 8.81 -12.04 1.30
CA LEU A 11 8.03 -11.09 0.51
C LEU A 11 6.71 -10.81 1.24
N LEU A 12 6.55 -9.60 1.76
CA LEU A 12 5.30 -9.12 2.36
C LEU A 12 4.54 -8.30 1.32
N ILE A 13 3.39 -8.82 0.88
CA ILE A 13 2.49 -8.13 -0.05
C ILE A 13 1.30 -7.62 0.75
N THR A 14 1.01 -6.32 0.65
CA THR A 14 -0.16 -5.70 1.27
C THR A 14 -1.00 -5.04 0.20
N CYS A 15 -2.32 -5.20 0.27
CA CYS A 15 -3.27 -4.52 -0.59
C CYS A 15 -4.14 -3.58 0.25
N ASP A 16 -4.31 -2.34 -0.21
CA ASP A 16 -5.17 -1.38 0.48
C ASP A 16 -6.63 -1.56 0.05
N GLN A 17 -7.54 -1.36 1.00
CA GLN A 17 -8.99 -1.45 0.82
C GLN A 17 -9.51 -2.76 0.20
N TRP A 18 -8.73 -3.85 0.28
CA TRP A 18 -9.13 -5.15 -0.25
C TRP A 18 -10.21 -5.77 0.65
N ARG A 19 -11.39 -6.00 0.08
CA ARG A 19 -12.45 -6.74 0.78
C ARG A 19 -12.09 -8.21 0.92
N GLY A 20 -12.11 -8.74 2.14
CA GLY A 20 -11.70 -10.13 2.42
C GLY A 20 -12.50 -11.20 1.66
N ASP A 21 -13.71 -10.89 1.21
CA ASP A 21 -14.53 -11.79 0.38
C ASP A 21 -14.24 -11.69 -1.12
N CYS A 22 -13.53 -10.67 -1.61
CA CYS A 22 -13.14 -10.51 -3.01
C CYS A 22 -11.91 -11.35 -3.39
N LEU A 23 -11.99 -12.66 -3.15
CA LEU A 23 -10.95 -13.65 -3.50
C LEU A 23 -11.66 -14.94 -3.97
N SER A 24 -11.35 -15.46 -5.17
CA SER A 24 -12.02 -16.68 -5.65
C SER A 24 -11.70 -17.90 -4.81
N ALA A 25 -10.47 -18.04 -4.29
CA ALA A 25 -10.13 -19.06 -3.30
C ALA A 25 -10.96 -18.97 -1.98
N ALA A 26 -11.54 -17.81 -1.66
CA ALA A 26 -12.47 -17.65 -0.55
C ALA A 26 -13.94 -17.98 -0.92
N GLY A 27 -14.23 -18.31 -2.18
CA GLY A 27 -15.56 -18.68 -2.67
C GLY A 27 -16.33 -17.54 -3.35
N HIS A 28 -15.66 -16.46 -3.75
CA HIS A 28 -16.32 -15.37 -4.46
C HIS A 28 -16.92 -15.84 -5.79
N LYS A 29 -18.20 -15.51 -6.07
CA LYS A 29 -18.96 -16.06 -7.20
C LYS A 29 -18.57 -15.50 -8.58
N VAL A 30 -18.00 -14.29 -8.62
CA VAL A 30 -17.73 -13.55 -9.88
C VAL A 30 -16.25 -13.22 -10.09
N VAL A 31 -15.62 -12.56 -9.12
CA VAL A 31 -14.18 -12.24 -9.12
C VAL A 31 -13.34 -13.50 -9.35
N ARG A 32 -12.37 -13.40 -10.27
CA ARG A 32 -11.39 -14.44 -10.56
C ARG A 32 -10.00 -13.92 -10.22
N THR A 33 -9.29 -14.60 -9.33
CA THR A 33 -7.96 -14.22 -8.84
C THR A 33 -6.94 -15.35 -9.03
N PRO A 34 -6.69 -15.82 -10.27
CA PRO A 34 -5.95 -17.06 -10.53
C PRO A 34 -4.54 -17.08 -9.91
N ASN A 35 -3.84 -15.94 -9.89
CA ASN A 35 -2.50 -15.85 -9.29
C ASN A 35 -2.55 -15.92 -7.76
N ALA A 36 -3.55 -15.31 -7.12
CA ALA A 36 -3.72 -15.39 -5.67
C ALA A 36 -4.22 -16.77 -5.25
N ASP A 37 -5.06 -17.39 -6.07
CA ASP A 37 -5.56 -18.75 -5.85
C ASP A 37 -4.43 -19.78 -5.94
N ALA A 38 -3.51 -19.62 -6.89
CA ALA A 38 -2.30 -20.44 -6.98
C ALA A 38 -1.43 -20.31 -5.73
N LEU A 39 -1.19 -19.07 -5.26
CA LEU A 39 -0.46 -18.83 -4.02
C LEU A 39 -1.16 -19.45 -2.80
N ALA A 40 -2.49 -19.38 -2.74
CA ALA A 40 -3.28 -20.00 -1.67
C ALA A 40 -3.23 -21.54 -1.72
N ALA A 41 -3.18 -22.14 -2.91
CA ALA A 41 -3.10 -23.58 -3.09
C ALA A 41 -1.73 -24.17 -2.69
N GLU A 42 -0.66 -23.40 -2.85
CA GLU A 42 0.71 -23.77 -2.44
C GLU A 42 1.02 -23.38 -0.98
N GLY A 43 0.12 -22.67 -0.31
CA GLY A 43 0.35 -22.06 1.00
C GLY A 43 -0.75 -22.34 2.02
N VAL A 44 -0.93 -21.40 2.94
CA VAL A 44 -1.97 -21.46 3.98
C VAL A 44 -2.87 -20.23 3.85
N LEU A 45 -4.18 -20.48 3.68
CA LEU A 45 -5.20 -19.44 3.61
C LEU A 45 -5.93 -19.28 4.95
N PHE A 46 -5.76 -18.12 5.60
CA PHE A 46 -6.50 -17.77 6.81
C PHE A 46 -7.87 -17.18 6.45
N ARG A 47 -8.93 -17.98 6.57
CA ARG A 47 -10.31 -17.57 6.25
C ARG A 47 -10.95 -16.62 7.25
N GLN A 48 -10.33 -16.44 8.42
CA GLN A 48 -10.84 -15.63 9.54
C GLN A 48 -9.73 -14.68 10.01
N HIS A 49 -9.21 -13.86 9.08
CA HIS A 49 -8.20 -12.84 9.36
C HIS A 49 -8.87 -11.47 9.45
N PHE A 50 -8.62 -10.74 10.54
CA PHE A 50 -9.21 -9.44 10.81
C PHE A 50 -8.12 -8.37 10.95
N GLY A 51 -8.37 -7.19 10.41
CA GLY A 51 -7.50 -6.03 10.62
C GLY A 51 -7.52 -5.59 12.08
N GLY A 52 -6.38 -5.09 12.58
CA GLY A 52 -6.25 -4.66 13.98
C GLY A 52 -6.92 -3.32 14.31
N ALA A 53 -7.28 -2.53 13.28
CA ALA A 53 -7.94 -1.24 13.38
C ALA A 53 -8.47 -0.79 12.01
N ALA A 54 -9.23 0.31 11.98
CA ALA A 54 -9.58 1.07 10.77
C ALA A 54 -9.53 2.57 11.11
N PRO A 55 -9.16 3.48 10.17
CA PRO A 55 -8.84 3.31 8.74
C PRO A 55 -7.36 2.89 8.46
N CYS A 56 -6.80 3.25 7.30
CA CYS A 56 -5.51 2.75 6.78
C CYS A 56 -4.31 2.97 7.71
N SER A 57 -3.99 4.18 8.18
CA SER A 57 -2.82 4.37 9.06
C SER A 57 -2.92 3.59 10.38
N PRO A 58 -4.06 3.58 11.11
CA PRO A 58 -4.23 2.70 12.29
C PRO A 58 -4.05 1.21 11.97
N ALA A 59 -4.66 0.71 10.88
CA ALA A 59 -4.55 -0.68 10.48
C ALA A 59 -3.09 -1.08 10.19
N ARG A 60 -2.37 -0.22 9.47
CA ARG A 60 -0.95 -0.38 9.13
C ARG A 60 -0.06 -0.29 10.36
N ALA A 61 -0.33 0.61 11.30
CA ALA A 61 0.39 0.68 12.57
C ALA A 61 0.26 -0.63 13.36
N CYS A 62 -0.94 -1.21 13.43
CA CYS A 62 -1.14 -2.53 14.03
C CYS A 62 -0.35 -3.61 13.30
N LEU A 63 -0.41 -3.65 11.96
CA LEU A 63 0.31 -4.63 11.13
C LEU A 63 1.84 -4.53 11.31
N TYR A 64 2.40 -3.32 11.30
CA TYR A 64 3.84 -3.11 11.30
C TYR A 64 4.47 -3.28 12.69
N THR A 65 3.75 -2.94 13.75
CA THR A 65 4.27 -3.03 15.13
C THR A 65 3.89 -4.35 15.82
N GLY A 66 2.86 -5.05 15.34
CA GLY A 66 2.26 -6.19 16.03
C GLY A 66 1.49 -5.80 17.29
N LEU A 67 1.21 -4.52 17.50
CA LEU A 67 0.53 -3.99 18.68
C LEU A 67 -0.92 -3.61 18.36
N TYR A 68 -1.83 -3.85 19.30
CA TYR A 68 -3.18 -3.27 19.24
C TYR A 68 -3.15 -1.74 19.22
N GLN A 69 -4.18 -1.12 18.63
CA GLN A 69 -4.31 0.33 18.52
C GLN A 69 -4.19 1.06 19.87
N MET A 70 -4.73 0.48 20.95
CA MET A 70 -4.62 1.05 22.30
C MET A 70 -3.16 1.17 22.79
N ASN A 71 -2.26 0.33 22.26
CA ASN A 71 -0.85 0.31 22.63
C ASN A 71 0.00 1.20 21.71
N ASN A 72 -0.23 1.14 20.38
CA ASN A 72 0.52 1.95 19.41
C ASN A 72 0.00 3.41 19.29
N ARG A 73 -1.25 3.67 19.69
CA ARG A 73 -1.92 4.98 19.77
C ARG A 73 -2.11 5.71 18.43
N VAL A 74 -1.95 5.03 17.29
CA VAL A 74 -2.27 5.59 15.97
C VAL A 74 -3.77 5.49 15.75
N CYS A 75 -4.51 6.56 16.04
CA CYS A 75 -5.99 6.51 16.08
C CYS A 75 -6.71 7.03 14.83
N ARG A 76 -6.01 7.73 13.94
CA ARG A 76 -6.52 8.23 12.66
C ARG A 76 -5.37 8.40 11.67
N ASN A 77 -5.70 8.53 10.39
CA ASN A 77 -4.72 8.92 9.37
C ASN A 77 -4.06 10.24 9.77
N GLY A 78 -2.73 10.31 9.62
CA GLY A 78 -1.94 11.45 10.08
C GLY A 78 -1.50 11.39 11.54
N THR A 79 -1.95 10.42 12.34
CA THR A 79 -1.43 10.27 13.71
C THR A 79 0.00 9.72 13.64
N PRO A 80 1.01 10.41 14.21
CA PRO A 80 2.37 9.92 14.22
C PRO A 80 2.50 8.57 14.93
N LEU A 81 3.26 7.66 14.33
CA LEU A 81 3.70 6.45 15.03
C LEU A 81 4.89 6.80 15.92
N ASP A 82 4.73 6.61 17.23
CA ASP A 82 5.78 6.88 18.23
C ASP A 82 7.03 6.02 17.95
N ALA A 83 8.19 6.69 17.81
CA ALA A 83 9.46 6.05 17.46
C ALA A 83 9.98 5.08 18.54
N ARG A 84 9.40 5.08 19.74
CA ARG A 84 9.73 4.10 20.79
C ARG A 84 9.32 2.67 20.42
N HIS A 85 8.39 2.50 19.48
CA HIS A 85 7.89 1.19 19.09
C HIS A 85 8.82 0.56 18.05
N GLY A 86 9.21 -0.69 18.30
CA GLY A 86 9.78 -1.53 17.25
C GLY A 86 8.78 -1.75 16.12
N ASN A 87 9.28 -2.15 14.96
CA ASN A 87 8.45 -2.47 13.80
C ASN A 87 9.09 -3.56 12.94
N ILE A 88 8.31 -4.12 12.00
CA ILE A 88 8.74 -5.23 11.14
C ILE A 88 10.03 -4.94 10.35
N ALA A 89 10.25 -3.70 9.89
CA ALA A 89 11.43 -3.34 9.13
C ALA A 89 12.67 -3.25 10.03
N LEU A 90 12.55 -2.61 11.20
CA LEU A 90 13.65 -2.58 12.18
C LEU A 90 13.99 -3.97 12.70
N SER A 91 12.98 -4.82 12.96
CA SER A 91 13.16 -6.22 13.34
C SER A 91 13.82 -7.04 12.24
N ALA A 92 13.50 -6.79 10.96
CA ALA A 92 14.19 -7.44 9.84
C ALA A 92 15.67 -7.02 9.79
N ARG A 93 15.98 -5.73 9.98
CA ARG A 93 17.36 -5.23 10.00
C ARG A 93 18.19 -5.81 11.14
N SER A 94 17.63 -5.96 12.34
CA SER A 94 18.36 -6.54 13.48
C SER A 94 18.76 -8.00 13.23
N LEU A 95 18.04 -8.70 12.35
CA LEU A 95 18.36 -10.05 11.88
C LEU A 95 19.27 -10.06 10.64
N GLY A 96 19.74 -8.90 10.17
CA GLY A 96 20.60 -8.75 9.00
C GLY A 96 19.87 -8.91 7.67
N TYR A 97 18.56 -8.62 7.59
CA TYR A 97 17.83 -8.47 6.32
C TYR A 97 17.88 -7.01 5.85
N ASP A 98 17.73 -6.79 4.55
CA ASP A 98 17.49 -5.46 3.97
C ASP A 98 16.01 -5.33 3.55
N PRO A 99 15.11 -4.90 4.46
CA PRO A 99 13.69 -4.75 4.14
C PRO A 99 13.55 -3.64 3.09
N THR A 100 13.07 -4.02 1.91
CA THR A 100 13.02 -3.14 0.74
C THR A 100 11.58 -2.81 0.38
N LEU A 101 11.25 -1.53 0.25
CA LEU A 101 9.90 -1.05 -0.08
C LEU A 101 9.75 -0.77 -1.57
N PHE A 102 8.71 -1.38 -2.15
CA PHE A 102 8.10 -1.03 -3.42
C PHE A 102 6.63 -0.71 -3.14
N GLY A 103 6.28 0.58 -3.04
CA GLY A 103 4.96 1.03 -2.62
C GLY A 103 5.02 2.16 -1.60
N TYR A 104 4.13 2.09 -0.61
CA TYR A 104 3.92 3.10 0.42
C TYR A 104 3.52 2.44 1.76
N THR A 105 3.60 3.20 2.84
CA THR A 105 3.26 2.73 4.19
C THR A 105 2.30 3.64 4.96
N ASP A 106 2.07 4.88 4.51
CA ASP A 106 1.21 5.88 5.16
C ASP A 106 1.42 6.03 6.67
N VAL A 107 2.70 6.01 7.06
CA VAL A 107 3.12 6.20 8.45
C VAL A 107 3.58 7.64 8.61
N SER A 108 2.83 8.41 9.41
CA SER A 108 3.31 9.72 9.83
C SER A 108 4.48 9.55 10.78
N PRO A 109 5.64 10.18 10.51
CA PRO A 109 6.82 10.04 11.36
C PRO A 109 6.61 10.74 12.70
N ASP A 110 7.28 10.23 13.73
CA ASP A 110 7.30 10.88 15.05
C ASP A 110 7.91 12.28 14.95
N PRO A 111 7.15 13.36 15.24
CA PRO A 111 7.63 14.73 15.09
C PRO A 111 8.83 15.04 15.97
N ARG A 112 9.03 14.31 17.07
CA ARG A 112 10.16 14.50 17.99
C ARG A 112 11.49 14.05 17.39
N THR A 113 11.45 13.26 16.31
CA THR A 113 12.64 12.78 15.59
C THR A 113 13.02 13.66 14.41
N LEU A 114 12.26 14.72 14.15
CA LEU A 114 12.41 15.58 12.98
C LEU A 114 12.73 17.02 13.38
N ALA A 115 13.43 17.72 12.50
CA ALA A 115 13.71 19.13 12.70
C ALA A 115 12.42 19.96 12.60
N PRO A 116 12.32 21.10 13.31
CA PRO A 116 11.24 22.05 13.11
C PRO A 116 11.10 22.43 11.63
N GLY A 117 9.89 22.28 11.07
CA GLY A 117 9.61 22.62 9.68
C GLY A 117 9.95 21.53 8.64
N ASP A 118 10.37 20.34 9.05
CA ASP A 118 10.61 19.22 8.14
C ASP A 118 9.35 18.96 7.27
N PRO A 119 9.47 18.91 5.92
CA PRO A 119 8.33 18.72 5.02
C PRO A 119 7.51 17.47 5.32
N ARG A 120 8.12 16.42 5.89
CA ARG A 120 7.43 15.17 6.26
C ARG A 120 6.40 15.37 7.37
N LEU A 121 6.48 16.46 8.13
CA LEU A 121 5.48 16.82 9.14
C LEU A 121 4.17 17.33 8.52
N ARG A 122 4.15 17.58 7.21
CA ARG A 122 2.99 18.12 6.48
C ARG A 122 2.23 17.07 5.67
N SER A 123 2.66 15.82 5.71
CA SER A 123 2.00 14.70 5.03
C SER A 123 1.92 13.49 5.94
N TYR A 124 0.93 12.63 5.69
CA TYR A 124 0.81 11.34 6.35
C TYR A 124 1.37 10.18 5.52
N GLU A 125 1.76 10.43 4.27
CA GLU A 125 2.31 9.45 3.31
C GLU A 125 3.79 9.10 3.59
N GLY A 126 4.19 9.15 4.86
CA GLY A 126 5.56 8.86 5.27
C GLY A 126 5.89 7.37 5.16
N VAL A 127 7.19 7.10 5.11
CA VAL A 127 7.75 5.75 5.04
C VAL A 127 8.05 5.23 6.44
N LEU A 128 7.61 4.02 6.76
CA LEU A 128 7.92 3.35 8.01
C LEU A 128 9.45 3.26 8.20
N PRO A 129 10.00 3.77 9.33
CA PRO A 129 11.43 3.72 9.59
C PRO A 129 11.98 2.30 9.52
N GLY A 130 13.08 2.14 8.79
CA GLY A 130 13.75 0.85 8.59
C GLY A 130 13.69 0.34 7.16
N PHE A 131 12.76 0.77 6.31
CA PHE A 131 12.77 0.34 4.91
C PHE A 131 13.85 1.03 4.06
N THR A 132 14.50 0.28 3.17
CA THR A 132 15.20 0.81 1.99
C THR A 132 14.17 1.05 0.91
N VAL A 133 13.94 2.30 0.49
CA VAL A 133 12.92 2.62 -0.52
C VAL A 133 13.50 2.43 -1.93
N ARG A 134 12.94 1.52 -2.71
CA ARG A 134 13.31 1.33 -4.13
C ARG A 134 12.35 2.01 -5.08
N GLN A 135 11.06 1.90 -4.81
CA GLN A 135 10.03 2.60 -5.57
C GLN A 135 9.00 3.12 -4.59
N LEU A 136 8.96 4.44 -4.41
CA LEU A 136 7.89 5.09 -3.66
C LEU A 136 6.67 5.24 -4.59
N LEU A 137 5.49 4.88 -4.10
CA LEU A 137 4.21 5.07 -4.79
C LEU A 137 3.26 5.85 -3.87
N PRO A 138 3.39 7.19 -3.80
CA PRO A 138 2.47 8.01 -3.02
C PRO A 138 1.07 8.02 -3.65
N GLU A 139 0.07 8.54 -2.95
CA GLU A 139 -1.32 8.62 -3.40
C GLU A 139 -1.47 9.36 -4.74
N HIS A 140 -0.55 10.30 -5.04
CA HIS A 140 -0.61 11.01 -6.30
C HIS A 140 -0.23 10.11 -7.50
N GLN A 141 -1.05 10.14 -8.54
CA GLN A 141 -0.90 9.27 -9.72
C GLN A 141 0.23 9.66 -10.70
N LYS A 142 0.98 10.74 -10.45
CA LYS A 142 2.02 11.27 -11.38
C LYS A 142 3.01 10.21 -11.88
N PRO A 143 3.57 9.32 -11.03
CA PRO A 143 4.51 8.29 -11.50
C PRO A 143 3.85 7.30 -12.47
N TRP A 144 2.57 6.97 -12.23
CA TRP A 144 1.81 6.09 -13.12
C TRP A 144 1.51 6.76 -14.46
N LEU A 145 1.10 8.03 -14.47
CA LEU A 145 0.88 8.79 -15.71
C LEU A 145 2.17 8.86 -16.54
N SER A 146 3.31 9.19 -15.92
CA SER A 146 4.61 9.21 -16.62
C SER A 146 4.98 7.84 -17.21
N TRP A 147 4.63 6.75 -16.52
CA TRP A 147 4.84 5.38 -17.02
C TRP A 147 3.93 5.02 -18.20
N LEU A 148 2.72 5.58 -18.26
CA LEU A 148 1.79 5.46 -19.40
C LEU A 148 2.30 6.26 -20.61
N GLU A 149 2.75 7.50 -20.41
CA GLU A 149 3.34 8.34 -21.46
C GLU A 149 4.55 7.66 -22.09
N ALA A 150 5.41 7.04 -21.28
CA ALA A 150 6.56 6.27 -21.75
C ALA A 150 6.18 5.04 -22.61
N ARG A 151 4.90 4.64 -22.61
CA ARG A 151 4.33 3.57 -23.45
C ARG A 151 3.52 4.10 -24.63
N GLY A 152 3.53 5.42 -24.86
CA GLY A 152 2.74 6.07 -25.89
C GLY A 152 1.25 6.15 -25.59
N ILE A 153 0.85 5.99 -24.32
CA ILE A 153 -0.54 6.17 -23.89
C ILE A 153 -0.73 7.65 -23.52
N ASP A 154 -1.74 8.29 -24.10
CA ASP A 154 -2.10 9.69 -23.80
C ASP A 154 -2.70 9.80 -22.39
N SER A 155 -2.02 10.54 -21.50
CA SER A 155 -2.49 10.85 -20.16
C SER A 155 -2.87 12.32 -19.95
N SER A 156 -3.03 13.10 -21.03
CA SER A 156 -3.38 14.51 -20.99
C SER A 156 -4.67 14.82 -20.23
N ALA A 157 -5.61 13.87 -20.19
CA ALA A 157 -6.86 13.96 -19.44
C ALA A 157 -6.66 14.14 -17.91
N GLY A 158 -5.49 13.79 -17.38
CA GLY A 158 -5.12 14.03 -15.98
C GLY A 158 -6.07 13.39 -14.96
N PHE A 159 -6.06 13.86 -13.70
CA PHE A 159 -7.03 13.42 -12.69
C PHE A 159 -8.27 14.32 -12.70
N PRO A 160 -9.51 13.78 -12.60
CA PRO A 160 -9.87 12.36 -12.62
C PRO A 160 -10.10 11.80 -14.03
N GLY A 161 -9.91 12.59 -15.08
CA GLY A 161 -10.27 12.26 -16.46
C GLY A 161 -9.67 10.97 -17.00
N ILE A 162 -8.44 10.64 -16.61
CA ILE A 162 -7.72 9.41 -16.97
C ILE A 162 -8.42 8.13 -16.49
N HIS A 163 -9.30 8.23 -15.49
CA HIS A 163 -10.05 7.10 -14.95
C HIS A 163 -11.41 6.91 -15.62
N ARG A 164 -11.83 7.81 -16.51
CA ARG A 164 -13.11 7.69 -17.20
C ARG A 164 -13.01 6.64 -18.31
N PRO A 165 -14.05 5.80 -18.48
CA PRO A 165 -14.14 4.92 -19.65
C PRO A 165 -13.97 5.73 -20.94
N ALA A 166 -13.24 5.19 -21.91
CA ALA A 166 -12.99 5.85 -23.19
C ALA A 166 -14.29 6.29 -23.90
N ASP A 167 -15.37 5.52 -23.71
CA ASP A 167 -16.67 5.75 -24.34
C ASP A 167 -17.41 6.98 -23.80
N GLU A 168 -17.07 7.46 -22.59
CA GLU A 168 -17.67 8.67 -22.00
C GLU A 168 -17.00 9.96 -22.47
N ILE A 169 -15.77 9.89 -22.98
CA ILE A 169 -15.03 11.07 -23.48
C ILE A 169 -15.54 11.48 -24.86
N VAL A 170 -15.96 10.53 -25.69
CA VAL A 170 -16.45 10.78 -27.07
C VAL A 170 -17.83 11.45 -27.07
N ALA A 171 -18.68 11.16 -26.08
CA ALA A 171 -20.03 11.73 -25.99
C ALA A 171 -20.05 13.24 -25.66
N ALA A 172 -19.00 13.77 -25.02
CA ALA A 172 -18.92 15.19 -24.65
C ALA A 172 -18.48 16.11 -25.81
N THR A 173 -18.02 15.55 -26.93
CA THR A 173 -17.51 16.32 -28.08
C THR A 173 -18.51 16.49 -29.23
N THR A 174 -19.73 15.95 -29.12
CA THR A 174 -20.71 15.95 -30.22
C THR A 174 -21.93 16.87 -30.07
N ASP A 175 -22.04 17.68 -29.01
CA ASP A 175 -23.14 18.64 -28.84
C ASP A 175 -22.75 20.07 -29.23
N GLY A 176 -22.26 20.23 -30.46
CA GLY A 176 -21.77 21.52 -30.95
C GLY A 176 -21.87 21.71 -32.45
N ALA A 177 -23.00 21.40 -33.08
CA ALA A 177 -23.45 22.04 -34.33
C ALA A 177 -24.82 21.51 -34.78
N VAL A 178 -25.90 22.22 -34.43
CA VAL A 178 -27.11 22.29 -35.28
C VAL A 178 -27.64 23.72 -35.22
N THR A 179 -27.40 24.47 -36.30
CA THR A 179 -28.32 25.46 -36.88
C THR A 179 -28.49 25.10 -38.34
#